data_AF-A0A5J4DU31-F1
#
_entry.id   AF-A0A5J4DU31-F1
#
_cell.length_a   1.000
_cell.length_b   1.000
_cell.length_c   1.000
_cell.angle_alpha   90.00
_cell.angle_beta   90.00
_cell.angle_gamma   90.00
#
_symmetry.space_group_name_H-M   'P 1'
#
loop_
_entity.id
_entity.type
_entity.pdbx_description
1 polymer ?
#
loop_
_entity_poly.entity_id
_entity_poly.type
_entity_poly.pdbx_seq_one_letter_code
_entity_poly.pdbx_strand_id
1 'polypeptide(L)'
;MEKNDLKEKAIVFGATFGLFLPVRLFFSAYVSEDWLGSLGIMSALAILLVVLIKRKKLGWFGIIFEKQMRKTIGGKTGKYLIGFAIFFLVYFGATLMFIDRGNTIYAEDAEIFYLAIMEKEGYNINDLSSYELIGPQLTYHQGSKNLSIFSNFEYMFSIAYSVMNDMSNGWIEHLLVIMMVEQIELIGLLFFYRKLFKPISKVEVTN
;
A
#
# COMPACT_ATOMS: atom_id res chain seq x y z
N MET A 1 26.70 -6.08 -6.80
CA MET A 1 26.27 -5.87 -5.40
C MET A 1 26.90 -6.99 -4.58
N GLU A 2 27.71 -6.70 -3.57
CA GLU A 2 28.34 -7.76 -2.76
C GLU A 2 27.28 -8.58 -2.02
N LYS A 3 27.46 -9.91 -1.93
CA LYS A 3 26.52 -10.82 -1.25
C LYS A 3 26.23 -10.41 0.20
N ASN A 4 27.19 -9.77 0.88
CA ASN A 4 27.02 -9.28 2.25
C ASN A 4 26.06 -8.08 2.33
N ASP A 5 26.04 -7.20 1.33
CA ASP A 5 25.11 -6.05 1.30
C ASP A 5 23.66 -6.50 1.09
N LEU A 6 23.45 -7.55 0.28
CA LEU A 6 22.13 -8.18 0.10
C LEU A 6 21.61 -8.78 1.41
N LYS A 7 22.46 -9.50 2.15
CA LYS A 7 22.11 -10.08 3.44
C LYS A 7 21.78 -9.00 4.48
N GLU A 8 22.61 -7.96 4.60
CA GLU A 8 22.36 -6.85 5.51
C GLU A 8 21.02 -6.16 5.22
N LYS A 9 20.69 -5.93 3.95
CA LYS A 9 19.39 -5.37 3.55
C LYS A 9 18.22 -6.30 3.87
N ALA A 10 18.36 -7.60 3.59
CA ALA A 10 17.33 -8.57 3.90
C ALA A 10 17.07 -8.67 5.41
N ILE A 11 18.11 -8.59 6.24
CA ILE A 11 17.98 -8.57 7.71
C ILE A 11 17.26 -7.30 8.17
N VAL A 12 17.66 -6.13 7.68
CA VAL A 12 17.01 -4.86 8.04
C VAL A 12 15.55 -4.85 7.59
N PHE A 13 15.28 -5.28 6.36
CA PHE A 13 13.92 -5.37 5.83
C PHE A 13 13.08 -6.37 6.61
N GLY A 14 13.57 -7.59 6.83
CA GLY A 14 12.85 -8.64 7.55
C GLY A 14 12.59 -8.27 9.01
N ALA A 15 13.55 -7.66 9.71
CA ALA A 15 13.37 -7.21 11.09
C ALA A 15 12.36 -6.05 11.18
N THR A 16 12.40 -5.11 10.22
CA THR A 16 11.46 -3.99 10.18
C THR A 16 10.07 -4.52 9.82
N PHE A 17 9.92 -5.29 8.75
CA PHE A 17 8.63 -5.83 8.34
C PHE A 17 8.03 -6.76 9.39
N GLY A 18 8.84 -7.64 9.99
CA GLY A 18 8.42 -8.56 11.05
C GLY A 18 8.06 -7.89 12.38
N LEU A 19 8.57 -6.69 12.65
CA LEU A 19 8.15 -5.90 13.82
C LEU A 19 6.92 -5.04 13.50
N PHE A 20 6.98 -4.30 12.40
CA PHE A 20 6.01 -3.26 12.10
C PHE A 20 4.67 -3.84 11.59
N LEU A 21 4.68 -4.90 10.77
CA LEU A 21 3.44 -5.45 10.20
C LEU A 21 2.55 -6.14 11.25
N PRO A 22 3.03 -7.03 12.13
CA PRO A 22 2.19 -7.64 13.16
C PRO A 22 1.64 -6.62 14.16
N VAL A 23 2.46 -5.63 14.56
CA VAL A 23 2.02 -4.55 15.44
C VAL A 23 0.88 -3.75 14.80
N ARG A 24 0.98 -3.45 13.51
CA ARG A 24 -0.09 -2.73 12.81
C ARG A 24 -1.37 -3.54 12.68
N LEU A 25 -1.27 -4.82 12.31
CA LEU A 25 -2.43 -5.71 12.24
C LEU A 25 -3.12 -5.83 13.61
N PHE A 26 -2.34 -5.98 14.68
CA PHE A 26 -2.89 -6.04 16.04
C PHE A 26 -3.56 -4.72 16.44
N PHE A 27 -2.94 -3.58 16.14
CA PHE A 27 -3.51 -2.29 16.48
C PHE A 27 -4.84 -2.02 15.76
N SER A 28 -4.89 -2.32 14.46
CA SER A 28 -6.08 -2.16 13.62
C SER A 28 -7.20 -3.11 14.04
N ALA A 29 -6.86 -4.33 14.47
CA ALA A 29 -7.86 -5.32 14.87
C ALA A 29 -8.42 -5.11 16.29
N TYR A 30 -7.65 -4.51 17.21
CA TYR A 30 -8.00 -4.52 18.65
C TYR A 30 -8.05 -3.15 19.34
N VAL A 31 -7.49 -2.09 18.76
CA VAL A 31 -7.35 -0.81 19.47
C VAL A 31 -8.15 0.31 18.84
N SER A 32 -8.19 0.40 17.51
CA SER A 32 -8.86 1.50 16.82
C SER A 32 -9.25 1.07 15.41
N GLU A 33 -10.55 1.19 15.10
CA GLU A 33 -11.05 1.10 13.72
C GLU A 33 -10.56 2.30 12.89
N ASP A 34 -10.22 3.42 13.54
CA ASP A 34 -9.65 4.59 12.88
C ASP A 34 -8.20 4.36 12.46
N TRP A 35 -7.98 4.28 11.15
CA TRP A 35 -6.67 4.15 10.51
C TRP A 35 -5.68 5.26 10.91
N LEU A 36 -6.17 6.47 11.23
CA LEU A 36 -5.38 7.62 11.70
C LEU A 36 -4.68 7.33 13.03
N GLY A 37 -5.27 6.53 13.91
CA GLY A 37 -4.64 6.12 15.17
C GLY A 37 -3.39 5.27 14.94
N SER A 38 -3.42 4.41 13.91
CA SER A 38 -2.29 3.55 13.56
C SER A 38 -1.08 4.34 13.05
N LEU A 39 -1.29 5.46 12.36
CA LEU A 39 -0.23 6.37 11.90
C LEU A 39 0.61 6.91 13.06
N GLY A 40 -0.02 7.32 14.15
CA GLY A 40 0.70 7.93 15.28
C GLY A 40 1.67 6.96 15.94
N ILE A 41 1.24 5.72 16.13
CA ILE A 41 2.01 4.71 16.88
C ILE A 41 3.16 4.15 16.06
N MET A 42 2.93 3.89 14.78
CA MET A 42 3.95 3.36 13.90
C MET A 42 5.06 4.39 13.66
N SER A 43 4.68 5.65 13.46
CA SER A 43 5.61 6.77 13.43
C SER A 43 6.36 6.94 14.76
N ALA A 44 5.69 6.82 15.91
CA ALA A 44 6.34 6.89 17.23
C ALA A 44 7.34 5.73 17.45
N LEU A 45 6.98 4.50 17.07
CA LEU A 45 7.86 3.33 17.14
C LEU A 45 9.07 3.49 16.22
N ALA A 46 8.88 3.99 15.00
CA ALA A 46 9.96 4.28 14.07
C ALA A 46 10.94 5.32 14.63
N ILE A 47 10.42 6.41 15.20
CA ILE A 47 11.24 7.44 15.85
C ILE A 47 11.99 6.84 17.05
N LEU A 48 11.32 6.06 17.89
CA LEU A 48 11.93 5.40 19.04
C LEU A 48 13.06 4.47 18.63
N LEU A 49 12.84 3.67 17.58
CA LEU A 49 13.87 2.80 17.00
C LEU A 49 15.09 3.63 16.57
N VAL A 50 14.89 4.76 15.91
CA VAL A 50 16.01 5.63 15.50
C VAL A 50 16.71 6.32 16.67
N VAL A 51 15.99 6.72 17.71
CA VAL A 51 16.59 7.23 18.94
C VAL A 51 17.48 6.17 19.58
N LEU A 52 17.01 4.92 19.67
CA LEU A 52 17.79 3.80 20.22
C LEU A 52 19.04 3.49 19.37
N ILE A 53 18.93 3.57 18.04
CA ILE A 53 20.07 3.40 17.12
C ILE A 53 21.10 4.49 17.37
N LYS A 54 20.70 5.76 17.40
CA LYS A 54 21.62 6.88 17.66
C LYS A 54 22.27 6.81 19.04
N ARG A 55 21.55 6.27 20.04
CA ARG A 55 22.09 6.02 21.39
C ARG A 55 22.95 4.75 21.50
N LYS A 56 23.20 4.04 20.39
CA LYS A 56 23.95 2.77 20.32
C LYS A 56 23.41 1.68 21.25
N LYS A 57 22.10 1.72 21.57
CA LYS A 57 21.46 0.74 22.48
C LYS A 57 21.05 -0.57 21.77
N LEU A 58 21.02 -0.58 20.44
CA LEU A 58 20.61 -1.73 19.62
C LEU A 58 21.77 -2.63 19.15
N GLY A 59 22.97 -2.44 19.72
CA GLY A 59 24.15 -3.28 19.45
C GLY A 59 24.47 -3.42 17.96
N TRP A 60 24.71 -4.65 17.52
CA TRP A 60 25.06 -4.99 16.13
C TRP A 60 23.96 -4.61 15.11
N PHE A 61 22.68 -4.83 15.44
CA PHE A 61 21.57 -4.49 14.56
C PHE A 61 21.51 -2.98 14.29
N GLY A 62 21.69 -2.15 15.32
CA GLY A 62 21.71 -0.70 15.16
C GLY A 62 22.80 -0.21 14.22
N ILE A 63 23.98 -0.83 14.25
CA ILE A 63 25.11 -0.50 13.35
C ILE A 63 24.76 -0.84 11.89
N ILE A 64 24.20 -2.03 11.64
CA ILE A 64 23.80 -2.44 10.29
C ILE A 64 22.68 -1.53 9.77
N PHE A 65 21.66 -1.27 10.59
CA PHE A 65 20.55 -0.42 10.22
C PHE A 65 21.04 0.99 9.86
N GLU A 66 21.88 1.61 10.70
CA GLU A 66 22.43 2.94 10.41
C GLU A 66 23.23 2.97 9.10
N LYS A 67 24.09 1.97 8.87
CA LYS A 67 24.88 1.85 7.64
C LYS A 67 23.98 1.73 6.41
N GLN A 68 22.97 0.85 6.46
CA GLN A 68 22.06 0.63 5.33
C GLN A 68 21.16 1.85 5.08
N MET A 69 20.69 2.53 6.13
CA MET A 69 19.88 3.73 5.99
C MET A 69 20.68 4.90 5.39
N ARG A 70 21.91 5.13 5.84
CA ARG A 70 22.80 6.16 5.25
C ARG A 70 23.08 5.90 3.77
N LYS A 71 23.33 4.64 3.41
CA LYS A 71 23.57 4.23 2.01
C LYS A 71 22.32 4.38 1.14
N THR A 72 21.17 4.00 1.67
CA THR A 72 19.90 3.99 0.94
C THR A 72 19.37 5.40 0.75
N ILE A 73 19.28 6.20 1.82
CA ILE A 73 18.71 7.55 1.79
C ILE A 73 19.66 8.57 1.14
N GLY A 74 20.98 8.43 1.34
CA GLY A 74 21.97 9.33 0.77
C GLY A 74 22.25 9.12 -0.73
N GLY A 75 21.83 7.98 -1.28
CA GLY A 75 22.12 7.57 -2.66
C GLY A 75 20.98 7.78 -3.66
N LYS A 76 21.20 7.34 -4.91
CA LYS A 76 20.14 7.29 -5.94
C LYS A 76 19.01 6.32 -5.55
N THR A 77 19.31 5.29 -4.76
CA THR A 77 18.35 4.30 -4.27
C THR A 77 17.19 4.92 -3.49
N GLY A 78 17.44 5.95 -2.69
CA GLY A 78 16.39 6.65 -1.95
C GLY A 78 15.38 7.35 -2.86
N LYS A 79 15.79 7.86 -4.03
CA LYS A 79 14.88 8.45 -5.01
C LYS A 79 13.95 7.39 -5.61
N TYR A 80 14.49 6.22 -5.97
CA TYR A 80 13.68 5.10 -6.45
C TYR A 80 12.70 4.63 -5.37
N LEU A 81 13.13 4.55 -4.12
CA LEU A 81 12.28 4.10 -3.02
C LEU A 81 11.11 5.07 -2.77
N ILE A 82 11.34 6.38 -2.86
CA ILE A 82 10.26 7.38 -2.83
C ILE A 82 9.32 7.23 -4.04
N GLY A 83 9.88 7.04 -5.24
CA GLY A 83 9.08 6.83 -6.45
C GLY A 83 8.19 5.58 -6.35
N PHE A 84 8.74 4.48 -5.85
CA PHE A 84 7.98 3.26 -5.56
C PHE A 84 6.90 3.49 -4.51
N ALA A 85 7.20 4.20 -3.43
CA ALA A 85 6.22 4.52 -2.39
C ALA A 85 5.04 5.34 -2.94
N ILE A 86 5.32 6.35 -3.77
CA ILE A 86 4.29 7.15 -4.44
C ILE A 86 3.46 6.30 -5.40
N PHE A 87 4.12 5.43 -6.18
CA PHE A 87 3.43 4.51 -7.09
C PHE A 87 2.46 3.59 -6.33
N PHE A 88 2.92 2.97 -5.25
CA PHE A 88 2.07 2.11 -4.42
C PHE A 88 0.97 2.90 -3.69
N LEU A 89 1.25 4.13 -3.27
CA LEU A 89 0.23 5.00 -2.68
C LEU A 89 -0.92 5.26 -3.66
N VAL A 90 -0.60 5.59 -4.92
CA VAL A 90 -1.59 5.79 -5.98
C VAL A 90 -2.32 4.49 -6.29
N TYR A 91 -1.60 3.36 -6.37
CA TYR A 91 -2.21 2.05 -6.60
C TYR A 91 -3.22 1.69 -5.52
N PHE A 92 -2.85 1.73 -4.24
CA PHE A 92 -3.75 1.39 -3.14
C PHE A 92 -4.92 2.38 -3.02
N GLY A 93 -4.67 3.67 -3.20
CA GLY A 93 -5.73 4.68 -3.20
C GLY A 93 -6.73 4.50 -4.35
N ALA A 94 -6.25 4.16 -5.55
CA ALA A 94 -7.12 3.86 -6.69
C ALA A 94 -7.93 2.58 -6.45
N THR A 95 -7.34 1.53 -5.88
CA THR A 95 -8.06 0.31 -5.54
C THR A 95 -9.16 0.57 -4.51
N LEU A 96 -8.89 1.35 -3.46
CA LEU A 96 -9.92 1.74 -2.48
C LEU A 96 -11.07 2.52 -3.14
N MET A 97 -10.74 3.43 -4.06
CA MET A 97 -11.74 4.15 -4.84
C MET A 97 -12.58 3.21 -5.72
N PHE A 98 -11.97 2.16 -6.30
CA PHE A 98 -12.71 1.15 -7.05
C PHE A 98 -13.64 0.31 -6.16
N ILE A 99 -13.20 -0.09 -4.96
CA ILE A 99 -14.05 -0.78 -3.98
C ILE A 99 -15.26 0.10 -3.62
N ASP A 100 -15.01 1.35 -3.25
CA ASP A 100 -16.05 2.31 -2.88
C ASP A 100 -17.07 2.49 -4.01
N ARG A 101 -16.61 2.64 -5.26
CA ARG A 101 -17.49 2.77 -6.42
C ARG A 101 -18.23 1.49 -6.78
N GLY A 102 -17.60 0.33 -6.61
CA GLY A 102 -18.25 -0.96 -6.77
C GLY A 102 -19.41 -1.12 -5.78
N ASN A 103 -19.22 -0.67 -4.53
CA ASN A 103 -20.22 -0.77 -3.47
C ASN A 103 -21.29 0.33 -3.50
N THR A 104 -21.10 1.39 -4.28
CA THR A 104 -22.01 2.55 -4.31
C THR A 104 -22.66 2.79 -5.66
N ILE A 105 -21.86 2.92 -6.73
CA ILE A 105 -22.34 3.24 -8.08
C ILE A 105 -22.75 1.98 -8.84
N TYR A 106 -21.97 0.90 -8.68
CA TYR A 106 -22.15 -0.36 -9.41
C TYR A 106 -22.62 -1.50 -8.49
N ALA A 107 -23.28 -1.18 -7.38
CA ALA A 107 -23.64 -2.15 -6.34
C ALA A 107 -24.52 -3.28 -6.88
N GLU A 108 -25.53 -2.94 -7.69
CA GLU A 108 -26.44 -3.90 -8.32
C GLU A 108 -25.68 -4.83 -9.29
N ASP A 109 -24.83 -4.25 -10.15
CA ASP A 109 -24.01 -5.01 -11.08
C ASP A 109 -23.04 -5.94 -10.32
N ALA A 110 -22.39 -5.45 -9.26
CA ALA A 110 -21.47 -6.22 -8.42
C ALA A 110 -22.17 -7.41 -7.73
N GLU A 111 -23.40 -7.24 -7.23
CA GLU A 111 -24.19 -8.32 -6.63
C GLU A 111 -24.52 -9.40 -7.65
N ILE A 112 -24.92 -9.02 -8.87
CA ILE A 112 -25.18 -9.96 -9.97
C ILE A 112 -23.92 -10.79 -10.27
N PHE A 113 -22.75 -10.16 -10.34
CA PHE A 113 -21.47 -10.86 -10.54
C PHE A 113 -21.10 -11.74 -9.35
N TYR A 114 -21.32 -11.29 -8.11
CA TYR A 114 -21.06 -12.07 -6.91
C TYR A 114 -21.89 -13.37 -6.89
N LEU A 115 -23.19 -13.28 -7.15
CA LEU A 115 -24.09 -14.44 -7.25
C LEU A 115 -23.65 -15.40 -8.36
N ALA A 116 -23.30 -14.86 -9.54
CA ALA A 116 -22.83 -15.67 -10.67
C ALA A 116 -21.52 -16.43 -10.39
N ILE A 117 -20.65 -15.91 -9.51
CA ILE A 117 -19.37 -16.55 -9.14
C ILE A 117 -19.56 -17.55 -7.99
N MET A 118 -20.42 -17.26 -7.02
CA MET A 118 -20.57 -18.04 -5.78
C MET A 118 -21.53 -19.22 -5.91
N GLU A 119 -22.49 -19.19 -6.84
CA GLU A 119 -23.44 -20.29 -6.99
C GLU A 119 -22.80 -21.48 -7.70
N LYS A 120 -22.57 -22.54 -6.92
CA LYS A 120 -21.82 -23.75 -7.30
C LYS A 120 -22.51 -24.63 -8.34
N GLU A 121 -23.76 -24.33 -8.70
CA GLU A 121 -24.55 -25.03 -9.70
C GLU A 121 -25.02 -24.06 -10.79
N GLY A 122 -24.05 -23.57 -11.57
CA GLY A 122 -24.24 -22.91 -12.87
C GLY A 122 -25.58 -22.19 -13.08
N TYR A 123 -25.60 -20.89 -12.80
CA TYR A 123 -26.66 -20.00 -13.27
C TYR A 123 -27.02 -20.32 -14.72
N ASN A 124 -28.30 -20.55 -14.98
CA ASN A 124 -28.77 -20.71 -16.35
C ASN A 124 -28.56 -19.34 -17.02
N ILE A 125 -27.73 -19.27 -18.06
CA ILE A 125 -27.36 -18.02 -18.75
C ILE A 125 -28.61 -17.22 -19.20
N ASN A 126 -29.74 -17.93 -19.34
CA ASN A 126 -31.04 -17.38 -19.66
C ASN A 126 -31.64 -16.50 -18.54
N ASP A 127 -31.34 -16.75 -17.26
CA ASP A 127 -31.83 -15.95 -16.13
C ASP A 127 -31.02 -14.64 -15.98
N LEU A 128 -29.73 -14.67 -16.29
CA LEU A 128 -28.86 -13.47 -16.36
C LEU A 128 -29.25 -12.51 -17.49
N SER A 129 -29.86 -12.99 -18.57
CA SER A 129 -30.26 -12.14 -19.70
C SER A 129 -31.42 -11.18 -19.39
N SER A 130 -32.07 -11.34 -18.23
CA SER A 130 -33.13 -10.47 -17.73
C SER A 130 -32.66 -9.32 -16.85
N TYR A 131 -31.42 -9.36 -16.36
CA TYR A 131 -30.83 -8.27 -15.58
C TYR A 131 -30.20 -7.25 -16.53
N GLU A 132 -30.75 -6.04 -16.57
CA GLU A 132 -30.13 -4.93 -17.29
C GLU A 132 -28.97 -4.39 -16.46
N LEU A 133 -27.72 -4.66 -16.90
CA LEU A 133 -26.54 -4.08 -16.28
C LEU A 133 -26.56 -2.56 -16.47
N ILE A 134 -26.28 -1.83 -15.41
CA ILE A 134 -26.14 -0.37 -15.47
C ILE A 134 -24.95 0.00 -16.37
N GLY A 135 -23.86 -0.77 -16.25
CA GLY A 135 -22.68 -0.62 -17.09
C GLY A 135 -21.90 0.68 -16.80
N PRO A 136 -20.91 1.01 -17.63
CA PRO A 136 -19.97 2.11 -17.38
C PRO A 136 -20.66 3.49 -17.44
N GLN A 137 -20.83 4.13 -16.27
CA GLN A 137 -21.58 5.39 -16.15
C GLN A 137 -20.78 6.65 -16.53
N LEU A 138 -19.44 6.61 -16.49
CA LEU A 138 -18.57 7.78 -16.72
C LEU A 138 -18.56 8.33 -18.17
N THR A 139 -19.57 8.03 -18.98
CA THR A 139 -19.52 8.24 -20.44
C THR A 139 -20.78 8.83 -21.09
N TYR A 140 -21.62 9.60 -20.38
CA TYR A 140 -22.71 10.36 -21.00
C TYR A 140 -22.45 11.87 -21.14
N HIS A 141 -21.19 12.33 -21.14
CA HIS A 141 -20.85 13.64 -21.68
C HIS A 141 -20.27 13.48 -23.09
N GLN A 142 -21.14 13.71 -24.08
CA GLN A 142 -20.86 13.65 -25.51
C GLN A 142 -19.60 14.45 -25.87
N GLY A 143 -18.54 13.77 -26.30
CA GLY A 143 -17.41 14.47 -26.95
C GLY A 143 -16.09 13.72 -27.02
N SER A 144 -15.78 12.82 -26.09
CA SER A 144 -14.46 12.20 -25.99
C SER A 144 -14.49 10.68 -26.11
N LYS A 145 -14.51 10.19 -27.35
CA LYS A 145 -14.41 8.75 -27.68
C LYS A 145 -13.16 8.06 -27.08
N ASN A 146 -12.12 8.81 -26.74
CA ASN A 146 -10.90 8.31 -26.11
C ASN A 146 -11.03 8.05 -24.59
N LEU A 147 -12.08 8.57 -23.93
CA LEU A 147 -12.30 8.39 -22.49
C LEU A 147 -13.19 7.18 -22.14
N SER A 148 -13.82 6.56 -23.13
CA SER A 148 -14.64 5.34 -22.92
C SER A 148 -13.82 4.14 -22.47
N ILE A 149 -12.55 4.07 -22.86
CA ILE A 149 -11.64 3.04 -22.37
C ILE A 149 -11.45 3.17 -20.86
N PHE A 150 -11.31 4.40 -20.36
CA PHE A 150 -11.16 4.65 -18.93
C PHE A 150 -12.42 4.34 -18.13
N SER A 151 -13.62 4.64 -18.65
CA SER A 151 -14.86 4.27 -17.98
C SER A 151 -15.07 2.76 -17.94
N ASN A 152 -14.70 2.03 -19.00
CA ASN A 152 -14.73 0.57 -18.99
C ASN A 152 -13.73 -0.04 -17.98
N PHE A 153 -12.51 0.49 -17.91
CA PHE A 153 -11.51 0.04 -16.93
C PHE A 153 -12.00 0.30 -15.51
N GLU A 154 -12.52 1.50 -15.27
CA GLU A 154 -13.07 1.90 -13.98
C GLU A 154 -14.21 0.97 -13.56
N TYR A 155 -15.20 0.76 -14.43
CA TYR A 155 -16.30 -0.18 -14.22
C TYR A 155 -15.81 -1.60 -13.89
N MET A 156 -14.91 -2.15 -14.71
CA MET A 156 -14.39 -3.51 -14.56
C MET A 156 -13.64 -3.69 -13.22
N PHE A 157 -12.77 -2.74 -12.87
CA PHE A 157 -12.03 -2.82 -11.61
C PHE A 157 -12.93 -2.59 -10.39
N SER A 158 -13.91 -1.69 -10.49
CA SER A 158 -14.86 -1.43 -9.40
C SER A 158 -15.68 -2.68 -9.06
N ILE A 159 -16.21 -3.38 -10.06
CA ILE A 159 -16.91 -4.66 -9.83
C ILE A 159 -15.96 -5.73 -9.30
N ALA A 160 -14.79 -5.90 -9.92
CA ALA A 160 -13.87 -6.96 -9.50
C ALA A 160 -13.41 -6.78 -8.05
N TYR A 161 -13.02 -5.56 -7.65
CA TYR A 161 -12.54 -5.31 -6.30
C TYR A 161 -13.65 -5.29 -5.23
N SER A 162 -14.86 -4.84 -5.56
CA SER A 162 -16.01 -4.93 -4.63
C SER A 162 -16.39 -6.39 -4.36
N VAL A 163 -16.58 -7.20 -5.41
CA VAL A 163 -16.86 -8.64 -5.27
C VAL A 163 -15.76 -9.34 -4.46
N MET A 164 -14.48 -9.05 -4.75
CA MET A 164 -13.37 -9.59 -3.95
C MET A 164 -13.45 -9.15 -2.49
N ASN A 165 -13.81 -7.89 -2.21
CA ASN A 165 -13.96 -7.38 -0.87
C ASN A 165 -15.09 -8.09 -0.11
N ASP A 166 -16.24 -8.29 -0.74
CA ASP A 166 -17.38 -9.00 -0.17
C ASP A 166 -17.06 -10.48 0.10
N MET A 167 -16.39 -11.15 -0.83
CA MET A 167 -15.87 -12.52 -0.61
C MET A 167 -14.89 -12.60 0.56
N SER A 168 -14.21 -11.50 0.88
CA SER A 168 -13.29 -11.40 2.02
C SER A 168 -13.94 -10.87 3.30
N ASN A 169 -15.25 -10.60 3.31
CA ASN A 169 -15.95 -9.91 4.39
C ASN A 169 -15.27 -8.57 4.78
N GLY A 170 -14.87 -7.76 3.80
CA GLY A 170 -14.25 -6.45 4.03
C GLY A 170 -12.76 -6.47 4.40
N TRP A 171 -12.12 -7.64 4.49
CA TRP A 171 -10.71 -7.74 4.85
C TRP A 171 -9.77 -7.11 3.83
N ILE A 172 -10.09 -7.19 2.54
CA ILE A 172 -9.25 -6.64 1.47
C ILE A 172 -9.19 -5.11 1.58
N GLU A 173 -10.35 -4.46 1.71
CA GLU A 173 -10.43 -3.02 1.90
C GLU A 173 -9.62 -2.58 3.13
N HIS A 174 -9.82 -3.25 4.26
CA HIS A 174 -9.08 -2.96 5.48
C HIS A 174 -7.56 -3.11 5.32
N LEU A 175 -7.09 -4.17 4.66
CA LEU A 175 -5.67 -4.37 4.37
C LEU A 175 -5.12 -3.29 3.42
N LEU A 176 -5.89 -2.89 2.40
CA LEU A 176 -5.49 -1.85 1.45
C LEU A 176 -5.37 -0.49 2.13
N VAL A 177 -6.27 -0.15 3.06
CA VAL A 177 -6.15 1.06 3.90
C VAL A 177 -4.86 1.04 4.70
N ILE A 178 -4.58 -0.06 5.40
CA ILE A 178 -3.34 -0.26 6.17
C ILE A 178 -2.10 -0.06 5.28
N MET A 179 -2.11 -0.66 4.08
CA MET A 179 -0.99 -0.56 3.13
C MET A 179 -0.82 0.84 2.55
N MET A 180 -1.92 1.54 2.25
CA MET A 180 -1.90 2.94 1.80
C MET A 180 -1.27 3.84 2.86
N VAL A 181 -1.72 3.70 4.11
CA VAL A 181 -1.23 4.40 5.30
C VAL A 181 0.27 4.15 5.48
N GLU A 182 0.73 2.91 5.34
CA GLU A 182 2.15 2.57 5.39
C GLU A 182 2.99 3.36 4.37
N GLN A 183 2.49 3.55 3.15
CA GLN A 183 3.21 4.33 2.13
C GLN A 183 3.35 5.80 2.54
N ILE A 184 2.31 6.39 3.14
CA ILE A 184 2.34 7.77 3.65
C ILE A 184 3.42 7.89 4.75
N GLU A 185 3.42 6.96 5.71
CA GLU A 185 4.42 6.95 6.78
C GLU A 185 5.83 6.75 6.26
N LEU A 186 6.02 5.80 5.34
CA LEU A 186 7.31 5.52 4.73
C LEU A 186 7.87 6.80 4.09
N ILE A 187 7.06 7.53 3.32
CA ILE A 187 7.45 8.81 2.72
C ILE A 187 7.83 9.83 3.80
N GLY A 188 7.02 9.98 4.85
CA GLY A 188 7.30 10.88 5.97
C GLY A 188 8.59 10.53 6.72
N LEU A 189 8.80 9.26 7.03
CA LEU A 189 9.98 8.73 7.72
C LEU A 189 11.24 8.88 6.87
N LEU A 190 11.17 8.63 5.56
CA LEU A 190 12.30 8.87 4.66
C LEU A 190 12.72 10.33 4.65
N PHE A 191 11.76 11.25 4.63
CA PHE A 191 12.04 12.69 4.70
C PHE A 191 12.70 13.05 6.05
N PHE A 192 12.14 12.54 7.15
CA PHE A 192 12.70 12.70 8.49
C PHE A 192 14.13 12.16 8.61
N TYR A 193 14.37 10.94 8.12
CA TYR A 193 15.70 10.32 8.14
C TYR A 193 16.70 11.03 7.25
N ARG A 194 16.28 11.55 6.10
CA ARG A 194 17.16 12.34 5.23
C ARG A 194 17.65 13.60 5.92
N LYS A 195 16.83 14.21 6.79
CA LYS A 195 17.22 15.37 7.61
C LYS A 195 18.17 14.96 8.75
N LEU A 196 17.97 13.78 9.35
CA LEU A 196 18.73 13.31 10.52
C LEU A 196 20.07 12.64 10.21
N PHE A 197 20.17 11.97 9.06
CA PHE A 197 21.35 11.24 8.62
C PHE A 197 21.91 11.94 7.39
N LYS A 198 22.87 12.87 7.61
CA LYS A 198 23.61 13.47 6.51
C LYS A 198 24.31 12.34 5.72
N PRO A 199 24.28 12.40 4.36
CA PRO A 199 24.95 11.42 3.54
C PRO A 199 26.44 11.39 3.89
N ILE A 200 27.05 10.20 3.81
CA ILE A 200 28.50 10.06 3.95
C ILE A 200 29.10 10.85 2.78
N SER A 201 29.64 12.04 3.05
CA SER A 201 30.43 12.78 2.06
C SER A 201 31.53 11.84 1.62
N LYS A 202 31.65 11.62 0.30
CA LYS A 202 32.86 11.01 -0.24
C LYS A 202 34.01 11.84 0.28
N VAL A 203 34.87 11.25 1.12
CA VAL A 203 36.13 11.87 1.48
C VAL A 203 36.85 12.09 0.15
N GLU A 204 37.03 13.35 -0.22
CA GLU A 204 37.94 13.71 -1.31
C GLU A 204 39.30 13.20 -0.89
N VAL A 205 39.81 12.22 -1.64
CA VAL A 205 41.20 11.82 -1.54
C VAL A 205 42.00 12.96 -2.15
N THR A 206 42.43 13.89 -1.30
CA THR A 206 43.50 14.83 -1.64
C THR A 206 44.78 14.02 -1.79
N ASN A 207 45.20 13.82 -3.04
CA ASN A 207 46.59 13.47 -3.36
C ASN A 207 47.51 14.64 -3.07
#